data_AF-A0A9W7YRH4-F1
#
_entry.id   AF-A0A9W7YRH4-F1
#
_cell.length_a   1.000
_cell.length_b   1.000
_cell.length_c   1.000
_cell.angle_alpha   90.00
_cell.angle_beta   90.00
_cell.angle_gamma   90.00
#
_symmetry.space_group_name_H-M   'P 1'
#
loop_
_entity.id
_entity.type
_entity.pdbx_description
1 polymer ?
#
loop_
_entity_poly.entity_id
_entity_poly.type
_entity_poly.pdbx_seq_one_letter_code
_entity_poly.pdbx_strand_id
1 'polypeptide(L)'
;MASTEKLQKQVEVLQRQLRKAGEHLKRLASENGVLAEQVEHHTSRESQLEAQAQELNQTVTKLQTNLDQMNDKQSANDDKRVHELEEECTGSRQRIGELEAQISEMGNANSGDSLNDVVREWATQLGVGVEEGLAGPMLLQAIRAHVGSIKDSGDGDTRTDELSEEISQLRIDATNELESKQKLEASIAELENKLQSFADSEAGLVQVLDSIGDIEDIPDTVPSSMRPCLERIIQEQKALKDAAADQSRQEEKVVDLESRLRDTQTELEEVTQAREELGKDYDLLLERIGTMRDALKAKMNAESDELKRLRLEAAAAKQTLLQREGEAEQQSADAQKHTRDLDELKRALWESQENSSRLQYELRDTVDKHERQMREMKSQVSAAEDQAESDSHQNTQLEERVEMLQNELNEALNAESQWVEAREVHLVTIQNLQSALEILQESKDSDLDMAVEQLRDELRQSTTTQRSALARAEQAEARLRKIELSGATAEQCQQKIVDQGSEIERLRHEVSVLKDHLNESMRRLREESTDFNLDKRVITNLIVGFLALQHGDSKRYEVLQLMSSILQFSEEQQEKVGLIRKAGRRVPVQSSPGTPASESSTANGDTKESFSDQWISYLLRESSKTRTSASQ
;
A
#
# COMPACT_ATOMS: atom_id res chain seq x y z
N MET A 1 -29.66 59.58 -4.38
CA MET A 1 -30.48 58.75 -5.28
C MET A 1 -29.63 57.62 -5.87
N ALA A 2 -29.39 57.52 -7.19
CA ALA A 2 -28.81 56.31 -7.79
C ALA A 2 -27.43 55.87 -7.23
N SER A 3 -26.50 56.80 -7.00
CA SER A 3 -25.18 56.47 -6.41
C SER A 3 -25.28 55.97 -4.96
N THR A 4 -26.15 56.58 -4.15
CA THR A 4 -26.36 56.17 -2.74
C THR A 4 -27.01 54.79 -2.64
N GLU A 5 -27.96 54.45 -3.51
CA GLU A 5 -28.53 53.09 -3.55
C GLU A 5 -27.50 52.03 -3.94
N LYS A 6 -26.59 52.35 -4.88
CA LYS A 6 -25.53 51.41 -5.30
C LYS A 6 -24.57 51.11 -4.14
N LEU A 7 -24.16 52.13 -3.40
CA LEU A 7 -23.36 51.98 -2.18
C LEU A 7 -24.12 51.19 -1.10
N GLN A 8 -25.40 51.48 -0.89
CA GLN A 8 -26.23 50.79 0.12
C GLN A 8 -26.38 49.29 -0.20
N LYS A 9 -26.57 48.92 -1.47
CA LYS A 9 -26.57 47.52 -1.93
C LYS A 9 -25.20 46.85 -1.76
N GLN A 10 -24.09 47.55 -1.98
CA GLN A 10 -22.75 47.02 -1.70
C GLN A 10 -22.53 46.78 -0.20
N VAL A 11 -22.97 47.70 0.66
CA VAL A 11 -22.92 47.54 2.12
C VAL A 11 -23.74 46.34 2.60
N GLU A 12 -24.94 46.12 2.06
CA GLU A 12 -25.72 44.91 2.38
C GLU A 12 -25.04 43.60 1.96
N VAL A 13 -24.37 43.58 0.80
CA VAL A 13 -23.63 42.40 0.34
C VAL A 13 -22.44 42.13 1.25
N LEU A 14 -21.67 43.17 1.61
CA LEU A 14 -20.57 43.06 2.56
C LEU A 14 -21.06 42.63 3.95
N GLN A 15 -22.20 43.14 4.45
CA GLN A 15 -22.80 42.68 5.70
C GLN A 15 -23.25 41.22 5.65
N ARG A 16 -23.78 40.74 4.51
CA ARG A 16 -24.12 39.32 4.32
C ARG A 16 -22.88 38.43 4.25
N GLN A 17 -21.82 38.87 3.59
CA GLN A 17 -20.52 38.18 3.58
C GLN A 17 -19.90 38.14 4.98
N LEU A 18 -19.95 39.24 5.74
CA LEU A 18 -19.43 39.33 7.10
C LEU A 18 -20.19 38.40 8.08
N ARG A 19 -21.52 38.27 7.96
CA ARG A 19 -22.30 37.28 8.73
C ARG A 19 -21.87 35.85 8.40
N LYS A 20 -21.80 35.48 7.12
CA LYS A 20 -21.34 34.15 6.69
C LYS A 20 -19.92 33.86 7.21
N ALA A 21 -18.99 34.81 7.10
CA ALA A 21 -17.65 34.68 7.65
C ALA A 21 -17.67 34.47 9.17
N GLY A 22 -18.51 35.20 9.91
CA GLY A 22 -18.71 35.03 11.35
C GLY A 22 -19.35 33.68 11.73
N GLU A 23 -20.24 33.14 10.90
CA GLU A 23 -20.84 31.80 11.06
C GLU A 23 -19.81 30.69 10.80
N HIS A 24 -19.00 30.81 9.75
CA HIS A 24 -17.87 29.91 9.47
C HIS A 24 -16.81 29.96 10.59
N LEU A 25 -16.42 31.15 11.06
CA LEU A 25 -15.47 31.30 12.17
C LEU A 25 -16.01 30.71 13.49
N LYS A 26 -17.32 30.82 13.75
CA LYS A 26 -17.95 30.14 14.90
C LYS A 26 -17.91 28.62 14.76
N ARG A 27 -18.17 28.08 13.56
CA ARG A 27 -18.08 26.63 13.31
C ARG A 27 -16.65 26.12 13.50
N LEU A 28 -15.66 26.79 12.91
CA LEU A 28 -14.24 26.48 13.08
C LEU A 28 -13.80 26.58 14.56
N ALA A 29 -14.35 27.54 15.32
CA ALA A 29 -14.08 27.64 16.75
C ALA A 29 -14.66 26.47 17.56
N SER A 30 -15.86 25.97 17.21
CA SER A 30 -16.41 24.76 17.82
C SER A 30 -15.67 23.48 17.40
N GLU A 31 -15.26 23.39 16.13
CA GLU A 31 -14.47 22.25 15.61
C GLU A 31 -13.09 22.19 16.29
N ASN A 32 -12.41 23.33 16.43
CA ASN A 32 -11.17 23.42 17.21
C ASN A 32 -11.37 23.10 18.71
N GLY A 33 -12.55 23.37 19.28
CA GLY A 33 -12.90 22.98 20.65
C GLY A 33 -12.98 21.46 20.80
N VAL A 34 -13.74 20.79 19.91
CA VAL A 34 -13.85 19.32 19.89
C VAL A 34 -12.49 18.66 19.63
N LEU A 35 -11.67 19.22 18.73
CA LEU A 35 -10.31 18.73 18.49
C LEU A 35 -9.41 18.88 19.72
N ALA A 36 -9.56 19.95 20.50
CA ALA A 36 -8.81 20.12 21.76
C ALA A 36 -9.23 19.09 22.83
N GLU A 37 -10.55 18.86 23.00
CA GLU A 37 -11.09 17.82 23.89
C GLU A 37 -10.62 16.42 23.47
N GLN A 38 -10.57 16.14 22.16
CA GLN A 38 -10.02 14.90 21.62
C GLN A 38 -8.52 14.75 21.92
N VAL A 39 -7.72 15.80 21.72
CA VAL A 39 -6.27 15.77 22.02
C VAL A 39 -6.01 15.56 23.53
N GLU A 40 -6.80 16.17 24.40
CA GLU A 40 -6.72 15.94 25.86
C GLU A 40 -7.11 14.50 26.23
N HIS A 41 -8.16 13.94 25.62
CA HIS A 41 -8.53 12.54 25.79
C HIS A 41 -7.44 11.57 25.27
N HIS A 42 -6.84 11.85 24.11
CA HIS A 42 -5.76 11.04 23.55
C HIS A 42 -4.50 11.07 24.40
N THR A 43 -4.03 12.25 24.84
CA THR A 43 -2.86 12.36 25.72
C THR A 43 -3.09 11.74 27.10
N SER A 44 -4.31 11.82 27.63
CA SER A 44 -4.71 11.08 28.85
C SER A 44 -4.63 9.57 28.67
N ARG A 45 -5.08 9.04 27.51
CA ARG A 45 -4.99 7.61 27.17
C ARG A 45 -3.55 7.15 26.89
N GLU A 46 -2.73 7.98 26.24
CA GLU A 46 -1.29 7.72 26.05
C GLU A 46 -0.58 7.60 27.41
N SER A 47 -0.82 8.54 28.34
CA SER A 47 -0.25 8.48 29.69
C SER A 47 -0.68 7.22 30.48
N GLN A 48 -1.92 6.75 30.30
CA GLN A 48 -2.37 5.47 30.88
C GLN A 48 -1.64 4.26 30.28
N LEU A 49 -1.43 4.24 28.96
CA LEU A 49 -0.70 3.18 28.27
C LEU A 49 0.80 3.19 28.62
N GLU A 50 1.42 4.36 28.78
CA GLU A 50 2.79 4.49 29.29
C GLU A 50 2.91 3.95 30.73
N ALA A 51 1.95 4.24 31.61
CA ALA A 51 1.93 3.71 32.97
C ALA A 51 1.80 2.18 32.99
N GLN A 52 0.93 1.60 32.15
CA GLN A 52 0.79 0.14 32.00
C GLN A 52 2.06 -0.50 31.42
N ALA A 53 2.71 0.14 30.44
CA ALA A 53 3.98 -0.32 29.89
C ALA A 53 5.12 -0.26 30.93
N GLN A 54 5.14 0.75 31.81
CA GLN A 54 6.09 0.81 32.93
C GLN A 54 5.84 -0.29 33.96
N GLU A 55 4.57 -0.59 34.29
CA GLU A 55 4.23 -1.69 35.20
C GLU A 55 4.61 -3.06 34.62
N LEU A 56 4.35 -3.30 33.31
CA LEU A 56 4.77 -4.51 32.62
C LEU A 56 6.30 -4.66 32.58
N ASN A 57 7.05 -3.58 32.31
CA ASN A 57 8.51 -3.62 32.40
C ASN A 57 9.01 -3.91 33.84
N GLN A 58 8.30 -3.43 34.87
CA GLN A 58 8.59 -3.77 36.27
C GLN A 58 8.23 -5.21 36.65
N THR A 59 7.29 -5.88 35.98
CA THR A 59 7.02 -7.30 36.22
C THR A 59 7.98 -8.19 35.44
N VAL A 60 8.30 -7.85 34.18
CA VAL A 60 9.31 -8.55 33.35
C VAL A 60 10.68 -8.54 34.03
N THR A 61 11.15 -7.40 34.53
CA THR A 61 12.46 -7.32 35.24
C THR A 61 12.48 -8.11 36.55
N LYS A 62 11.36 -8.17 37.30
CA LYS A 62 11.22 -9.06 38.47
C LYS A 62 11.26 -10.54 38.07
N LEU A 63 10.61 -10.91 36.96
CA LEU A 63 10.64 -12.28 36.45
C LEU A 63 12.03 -12.69 35.95
N GLN A 64 12.75 -11.80 35.28
CA GLN A 64 14.16 -12.01 34.89
C GLN A 64 15.04 -12.24 36.13
N THR A 65 15.03 -11.33 37.10
CA THR A 65 15.83 -11.49 38.33
C THR A 65 15.45 -12.73 39.17
N ASN A 66 14.22 -13.24 39.05
CA ASN A 66 13.82 -14.52 39.64
C ASN A 66 14.33 -15.72 38.84
N LEU A 67 14.34 -15.65 37.50
CA LEU A 67 14.89 -16.68 36.62
C LEU A 67 16.41 -16.81 36.78
N ASP A 68 17.12 -15.68 36.82
CA ASP A 68 18.56 -15.63 37.10
C ASP A 68 18.86 -16.28 38.45
N GLN A 69 18.13 -15.93 39.50
CA GLN A 69 18.23 -16.57 40.82
C GLN A 69 17.84 -18.06 40.86
N MET A 70 17.13 -18.60 39.88
CA MET A 70 16.89 -20.03 39.75
C MET A 70 18.03 -20.72 38.99
N ASN A 71 18.53 -20.10 37.93
CA ASN A 71 19.70 -20.58 37.18
C ASN A 71 20.96 -20.61 38.07
N ASP A 72 21.21 -19.57 38.87
CA ASP A 72 22.31 -19.53 39.84
C ASP A 72 22.22 -20.66 40.87
N LYS A 73 21.01 -20.94 41.38
CA LYS A 73 20.75 -22.05 42.32
C LYS A 73 20.90 -23.42 41.67
N GLN A 74 20.50 -23.55 40.41
CA GLN A 74 20.64 -24.79 39.65
C GLN A 74 22.12 -25.07 39.35
N SER A 75 22.87 -24.07 38.85
CA SER A 75 24.33 -24.16 38.67
C SER A 75 25.00 -24.55 39.97
N ALA A 76 24.75 -23.83 41.08
CA ALA A 76 25.32 -24.14 42.39
C ALA A 76 24.82 -25.46 43.03
N ASN A 77 23.91 -26.19 42.38
CA ASN A 77 23.49 -27.53 42.74
C ASN A 77 24.11 -28.59 41.82
N ASP A 78 24.20 -28.32 40.52
CA ASP A 78 24.93 -29.18 39.57
C ASP A 78 26.45 -29.13 39.82
N ASP A 79 27.02 -27.98 40.17
CA ASP A 79 28.43 -27.83 40.60
C ASP A 79 28.74 -28.70 41.83
N LYS A 80 27.82 -28.78 42.80
CA LYS A 80 27.96 -29.68 43.96
C LYS A 80 27.89 -31.14 43.54
N ARG A 81 26.93 -31.50 42.69
CA ARG A 81 26.75 -32.88 42.23
C ARG A 81 27.91 -33.34 41.34
N VAL A 82 28.52 -32.44 40.58
CA VAL A 82 29.81 -32.68 39.91
C VAL A 82 30.91 -32.91 40.95
N HIS A 83 31.00 -32.10 42.00
CA HIS A 83 32.02 -32.29 43.03
C HIS A 83 31.83 -33.60 43.83
N GLU A 84 30.60 -33.98 44.16
CA GLU A 84 30.26 -35.28 44.77
C GLU A 84 30.68 -36.44 43.86
N LEU A 85 30.38 -36.37 42.56
CA LEU A 85 30.82 -37.36 41.56
C LEU A 85 32.35 -37.36 41.35
N GLU A 86 33.02 -36.22 41.49
CA GLU A 86 34.48 -36.15 41.51
C GLU A 86 35.06 -36.83 42.75
N GLU A 87 34.50 -36.61 43.95
CA GLU A 87 34.91 -37.32 45.17
C GLU A 87 34.70 -38.84 45.02
N GLU A 88 33.53 -39.30 44.58
CA GLU A 88 33.27 -40.72 44.27
C GLU A 88 34.25 -41.29 43.23
N CYS A 89 34.55 -40.52 42.18
CA CYS A 89 35.56 -40.91 41.17
C CYS A 89 36.98 -40.97 41.75
N THR A 90 37.36 -40.07 42.67
CA THR A 90 38.68 -40.12 43.30
C THR A 90 38.80 -41.28 44.29
N GLY A 91 37.76 -41.56 45.08
CA GLY A 91 37.69 -42.75 45.93
C GLY A 91 37.75 -44.04 45.12
N SER A 92 37.05 -44.09 43.99
CA SER A 92 37.11 -45.21 43.04
C SER A 92 38.51 -45.40 42.44
N ARG A 93 39.20 -44.30 42.07
CA ARG A 93 40.61 -44.36 41.60
C ARG A 93 41.57 -44.78 42.70
N GLN A 94 41.37 -44.36 43.95
CA GLN A 94 42.15 -44.84 45.09
C GLN A 94 41.96 -46.35 45.27
N ARG A 95 40.71 -46.84 45.24
CA ARG A 95 40.38 -48.27 45.31
C ARG A 95 41.02 -49.09 44.19
N ILE A 96 41.04 -48.56 42.96
CA ILE A 96 41.75 -49.18 41.83
C ILE A 96 43.25 -49.19 42.08
N GLY A 97 43.85 -48.10 42.57
CA GLY A 97 45.28 -48.03 42.93
C GLY A 97 45.67 -48.98 44.07
N GLU A 98 44.80 -49.19 45.05
CA GLU A 98 44.97 -50.20 46.11
C GLU A 98 44.97 -51.62 45.53
N LEU A 99 44.07 -51.92 44.59
CA LEU A 99 44.04 -53.20 43.88
C LEU A 99 45.28 -53.38 42.99
N GLU A 100 45.68 -52.36 42.22
CA GLU A 100 46.91 -52.37 41.40
C GLU A 100 48.17 -52.57 42.26
N ALA A 101 48.20 -52.02 43.47
CA ALA A 101 49.26 -52.28 44.45
C ALA A 101 49.24 -53.74 44.94
N GLN A 102 48.08 -54.29 45.32
CA GLN A 102 47.94 -55.70 45.72
C GLN A 102 48.36 -56.67 44.59
N ILE A 103 47.96 -56.37 43.35
CA ILE A 103 48.38 -57.12 42.15
C ILE A 103 49.90 -57.03 41.95
N SER A 104 50.49 -55.87 42.23
CA SER A 104 51.95 -55.68 42.16
C SER A 104 52.71 -56.41 43.26
N GLU A 105 52.16 -56.50 44.48
CA GLU A 105 52.73 -57.31 45.56
C GLU A 105 52.62 -58.81 45.24
N MET A 106 51.45 -59.28 44.76
CA MET A 106 51.27 -60.66 44.29
C MET A 106 52.15 -60.99 43.08
N GLY A 107 52.39 -60.02 42.17
CA GLY A 107 53.31 -60.18 41.04
C GLY A 107 54.79 -60.31 41.45
N ASN A 108 55.16 -59.81 42.63
CA ASN A 108 56.49 -60.02 43.22
C ASN A 108 56.57 -61.29 44.08
N ALA A 109 55.43 -61.83 44.53
CA ALA A 109 55.35 -63.15 45.14
C ALA A 109 55.53 -64.23 44.06
N ASN A 110 56.80 -64.63 43.85
CA ASN A 110 57.26 -65.39 42.69
C ASN A 110 56.86 -66.89 42.69
N SER A 111 55.56 -67.17 42.69
CA SER A 111 54.92 -68.49 42.58
C SER A 111 53.96 -68.49 41.39
N GLY A 112 54.45 -68.95 40.23
CA GLY A 112 53.77 -68.79 38.93
C GLY A 112 52.39 -69.44 38.81
N ASP A 113 52.05 -70.41 39.66
CA ASP A 113 50.75 -71.10 39.60
C ASP A 113 49.60 -70.19 40.09
N SER A 114 49.79 -69.49 41.21
CA SER A 114 48.79 -68.58 41.79
C SER A 114 48.39 -67.45 40.82
N LEU A 115 49.34 -66.94 40.04
CA LEU A 115 49.07 -65.87 39.08
C LEU A 115 48.29 -66.38 37.86
N ASN A 116 48.46 -67.65 37.45
CA ASN A 116 47.63 -68.25 36.40
C ASN A 116 46.19 -68.49 36.89
N ASP A 117 45.98 -68.91 38.13
CA ASP A 117 44.63 -69.15 38.67
C ASP A 117 43.85 -67.85 38.89
N VAL A 118 44.49 -66.78 39.41
CA VAL A 118 43.84 -65.45 39.49
C VAL A 118 43.54 -64.87 38.10
N VAL A 119 44.41 -65.06 37.10
CA VAL A 119 44.14 -64.63 35.71
C VAL A 119 43.01 -65.45 35.07
N ARG A 120 42.81 -66.72 35.44
CA ARG A 120 41.61 -67.49 35.06
C ARG A 120 40.35 -66.96 35.74
N GLU A 121 40.41 -66.70 37.05
CA GLU A 121 39.27 -66.17 37.82
C GLU A 121 38.83 -64.79 37.29
N TRP A 122 39.78 -63.95 36.89
CA TRP A 122 39.49 -62.70 36.19
C TRP A 122 38.91 -62.92 34.79
N ALA A 123 39.41 -63.89 34.03
CA ALA A 123 38.85 -64.22 32.72
C ALA A 123 37.39 -64.71 32.83
N THR A 124 37.07 -65.56 33.82
CA THR A 124 35.71 -66.04 34.04
C THR A 124 34.79 -64.96 34.60
N GLN A 125 35.26 -64.08 35.51
CA GLN A 125 34.50 -62.91 35.96
C GLN A 125 34.23 -61.90 34.83
N LEU A 126 35.11 -61.81 33.83
CA LEU A 126 34.91 -61.00 32.61
C LEU A 126 34.22 -61.77 31.46
N GLY A 127 33.74 -63.00 31.68
CA GLY A 127 33.03 -63.80 30.69
C GLY A 127 33.86 -64.30 29.50
N VAL A 128 35.20 -64.15 29.55
CA VAL A 128 36.11 -64.57 28.47
C VAL A 128 36.36 -66.08 28.57
N GLY A 129 35.84 -66.83 27.58
CA GLY A 129 36.00 -68.28 27.53
C GLY A 129 37.46 -68.74 27.51
N VAL A 130 37.88 -69.49 28.52
CA VAL A 130 39.24 -70.01 28.66
C VAL A 130 39.30 -71.47 28.21
N GLU A 131 39.99 -71.74 27.10
CA GLU A 131 40.35 -73.12 26.73
C GLU A 131 41.49 -73.64 27.63
N GLU A 132 41.38 -74.90 28.08
CA GLU A 132 42.33 -75.53 28.99
C GLU A 132 43.69 -75.80 28.30
N GLY A 133 44.62 -74.86 28.42
CA GLY A 133 46.01 -75.04 27.98
C GLY A 133 46.80 -73.76 27.72
N LEU A 134 46.16 -72.59 27.64
CA LEU A 134 46.81 -71.31 27.37
C LEU A 134 47.54 -70.78 28.61
N ALA A 135 48.84 -70.48 28.47
CA ALA A 135 49.65 -69.88 29.52
C ALA A 135 49.36 -68.37 29.68
N GLY A 136 49.48 -67.87 30.92
CA GLY A 136 49.13 -66.50 31.33
C GLY A 136 49.45 -65.34 30.36
N PRO A 137 50.63 -65.27 29.70
CA PRO A 137 50.94 -64.20 28.75
C PRO A 137 49.97 -64.11 27.57
N MET A 138 49.47 -65.25 27.06
CA MET A 138 48.50 -65.26 25.96
C MET A 138 47.08 -64.97 26.44
N LEU A 139 46.75 -65.39 27.67
CA LEU A 139 45.47 -65.09 28.34
C LEU A 139 45.32 -63.58 28.56
N LEU A 140 46.38 -62.91 29.06
CA LEU A 140 46.43 -61.45 29.18
C LEU A 140 46.33 -60.72 27.83
N GLN A 141 46.87 -61.30 26.75
CA GLN A 141 46.74 -60.75 25.41
C GLN A 141 45.32 -60.91 24.83
N ALA A 142 44.63 -62.02 25.13
CA ALA A 142 43.23 -62.24 24.78
C ALA A 142 42.29 -61.27 25.52
N ILE A 143 42.46 -61.12 26.85
CA ILE A 143 41.71 -60.15 27.67
C ILE A 143 41.94 -58.73 27.15
N ARG A 144 43.19 -58.34 26.85
CA ARG A 144 43.51 -57.02 26.27
C ARG A 144 42.86 -56.81 24.89
N ALA A 145 42.80 -57.83 24.05
CA ALA A 145 42.11 -57.74 22.76
C ALA A 145 40.59 -57.57 22.93
N HIS A 146 39.98 -58.28 23.89
CA HIS A 146 38.55 -58.21 24.16
C HIS A 146 38.14 -56.84 24.74
N VAL A 147 38.93 -56.30 25.68
CA VAL A 147 38.75 -54.94 26.23
C VAL A 147 39.02 -53.86 25.17
N GLY A 148 39.94 -54.11 24.24
CA GLY A 148 40.16 -53.24 23.08
C GLY A 148 38.94 -53.18 22.15
N SER A 149 38.36 -54.35 21.82
CA SER A 149 37.20 -54.43 20.92
C SER A 149 35.98 -53.69 21.46
N ILE A 150 35.75 -53.73 22.78
CA ILE A 150 34.64 -53.02 23.44
C ILE A 150 34.74 -51.49 23.29
N LYS A 151 35.92 -50.96 22.95
CA LYS A 151 36.17 -49.51 22.89
C LYS A 151 36.07 -48.88 21.49
N ASP A 152 36.21 -49.68 20.43
CA ASP A 152 36.15 -49.21 19.03
C ASP A 152 34.84 -49.61 18.29
N SER A 153 34.03 -50.52 18.85
CA SER A 153 32.66 -50.76 18.35
C SER A 153 31.68 -49.76 18.96
N GLY A 154 31.15 -48.84 18.15
CA GLY A 154 30.04 -47.95 18.49
C GLY A 154 28.68 -48.65 18.58
N ASP A 155 28.65 -49.81 19.24
CA ASP A 155 27.51 -50.69 19.52
C ASP A 155 27.22 -50.70 21.04
N GLY A 156 27.67 -49.63 21.73
CA GLY A 156 27.51 -49.44 23.17
C GLY A 156 26.07 -49.14 23.52
N ASP A 157 25.51 -48.05 22.99
CA ASP A 157 24.16 -47.57 23.31
C ASP A 157 23.08 -48.65 23.03
N THR A 158 23.14 -49.28 21.85
CA THR A 158 22.28 -50.42 21.45
C THR A 158 22.36 -51.56 22.45
N ARG A 159 23.57 -51.98 22.82
CA ARG A 159 23.77 -53.08 23.76
C ARG A 159 23.45 -52.69 25.21
N THR A 160 23.60 -51.43 25.60
CA THR A 160 23.18 -50.95 26.93
C THR A 160 21.68 -50.77 27.04
N ASP A 161 20.97 -50.45 25.95
CA ASP A 161 19.51 -50.42 25.92
C ASP A 161 18.94 -51.84 25.92
N GLU A 162 19.46 -52.75 25.08
CA GLU A 162 19.11 -54.18 25.13
C GLU A 162 19.44 -54.81 26.49
N LEU A 163 20.62 -54.54 27.06
CA LEU A 163 20.96 -54.99 28.42
C LEU A 163 20.19 -54.24 29.51
N SER A 164 19.70 -53.01 29.28
CA SER A 164 18.85 -52.31 30.25
C SER A 164 17.45 -52.95 30.28
N GLU A 165 16.89 -53.24 29.12
CA GLU A 165 15.62 -53.98 28.99
C GLU A 165 15.78 -55.40 29.54
N GLU A 166 16.85 -56.13 29.17
CA GLU A 166 17.15 -57.47 29.71
C GLU A 166 17.47 -57.46 31.21
N ILE A 167 18.18 -56.46 31.76
CA ILE A 167 18.39 -56.31 33.22
C ILE A 167 17.09 -55.90 33.92
N SER A 168 16.20 -55.14 33.29
CA SER A 168 14.87 -54.84 33.85
C SER A 168 13.99 -56.09 33.90
N GLN A 169 14.04 -56.91 32.86
CA GLN A 169 13.31 -58.16 32.75
C GLN A 169 13.88 -59.19 33.73
N LEU A 170 15.21 -59.35 33.78
CA LEU A 170 15.91 -60.15 34.78
C LEU A 170 15.76 -59.62 36.19
N ARG A 171 15.51 -58.33 36.43
CA ARG A 171 15.13 -57.80 37.75
C ARG A 171 13.72 -58.23 38.12
N ILE A 172 12.75 -58.11 37.21
CA ILE A 172 11.37 -58.57 37.42
C ILE A 172 11.37 -60.08 37.69
N ASP A 173 12.05 -60.86 36.84
CA ASP A 173 12.15 -62.30 36.97
C ASP A 173 13.00 -62.74 38.17
N ALA A 174 14.04 -61.98 38.56
CA ALA A 174 14.75 -62.20 39.82
C ALA A 174 13.90 -61.82 41.05
N THR A 175 12.99 -60.85 40.98
CA THR A 175 12.03 -60.59 42.07
C THR A 175 10.95 -61.67 42.13
N ASN A 176 10.51 -62.21 40.99
CA ASN A 176 9.59 -63.35 40.93
C ASN A 176 10.27 -64.66 41.43
N GLU A 177 11.53 -64.88 41.07
CA GLU A 177 12.38 -65.94 41.63
C GLU A 177 12.63 -65.72 43.13
N LEU A 178 12.88 -64.49 43.60
CA LEU A 178 13.12 -64.22 45.01
C LEU A 178 11.84 -64.41 45.83
N GLU A 179 10.68 -63.97 45.34
CA GLU A 179 9.39 -64.26 45.98
C GLU A 179 9.06 -65.75 46.00
N SER A 180 9.34 -66.48 44.92
CA SER A 180 9.10 -67.93 44.87
C SER A 180 10.14 -68.72 45.68
N LYS A 181 11.40 -68.27 45.73
CA LYS A 181 12.44 -68.77 46.63
C LYS A 181 12.08 -68.50 48.09
N GLN A 182 11.61 -67.31 48.46
CA GLN A 182 11.12 -67.03 49.83
C GLN A 182 9.90 -67.88 50.21
N LYS A 183 8.98 -68.15 49.27
CA LYS A 183 7.84 -69.07 49.48
C LYS A 183 8.30 -70.53 49.59
N LEU A 184 9.34 -70.93 48.85
CA LEU A 184 9.99 -72.23 48.97
C LEU A 184 10.83 -72.36 50.24
N GLU A 185 11.57 -71.34 50.66
CA GLU A 185 12.36 -71.27 51.90
C GLU A 185 11.46 -71.29 53.13
N ALA A 186 10.31 -70.59 53.09
CA ALA A 186 9.28 -70.74 54.12
C ALA A 186 8.73 -72.19 54.16
N SER A 187 8.49 -72.81 53.00
CA SER A 187 8.05 -74.20 52.91
C SER A 187 9.13 -75.20 53.35
N ILE A 188 10.40 -74.91 53.08
CA ILE A 188 11.57 -75.71 53.48
C ILE A 188 11.77 -75.57 54.99
N ALA A 189 11.71 -74.36 55.56
CA ALA A 189 11.76 -74.17 57.02
C ALA A 189 10.58 -74.86 57.75
N GLU A 190 9.39 -74.93 57.14
CA GLU A 190 8.26 -75.71 57.67
C GLU A 190 8.50 -77.23 57.54
N LEU A 191 9.22 -77.67 56.52
CA LEU A 191 9.62 -79.08 56.33
C LEU A 191 10.84 -79.47 57.19
N GLU A 192 11.78 -78.57 57.46
CA GLU A 192 12.94 -78.76 58.33
C GLU A 192 12.52 -78.83 59.80
N ASN A 193 11.59 -77.99 60.24
CA ASN A 193 10.97 -78.16 61.57
C ASN A 193 10.27 -79.52 61.70
N LYS A 194 9.62 -80.02 60.63
CA LYS A 194 9.04 -81.36 60.61
C LYS A 194 10.12 -82.44 60.60
N LEU A 195 11.20 -82.27 59.83
CA LEU A 195 12.31 -83.23 59.77
C LEU A 195 13.04 -83.33 61.13
N GLN A 196 13.27 -82.20 61.79
CA GLN A 196 13.84 -82.15 63.15
C GLN A 196 12.92 -82.86 64.15
N SER A 197 11.60 -82.68 64.04
CA SER A 197 10.62 -83.41 64.88
C SER A 197 10.57 -84.93 64.63
N PHE A 198 11.11 -85.40 63.50
CA PHE A 198 11.33 -86.84 63.24
C PHE A 198 12.73 -87.31 63.69
N ALA A 199 13.77 -86.49 63.57
CA ALA A 199 15.14 -86.83 63.99
C ALA A 199 15.20 -87.17 65.50
N ASP A 200 14.51 -86.39 66.33
CA ASP A 200 14.41 -86.64 67.78
C ASP A 200 13.63 -87.93 68.14
N SER A 201 12.99 -88.59 67.16
CA SER A 201 12.28 -89.86 67.36
C SER A 201 13.12 -91.12 67.04
N GLU A 202 14.27 -90.98 66.36
CA GLU A 202 15.12 -92.12 65.96
C GLU A 202 16.30 -92.37 66.93
N ALA A 203 16.64 -91.39 67.78
CA ALA A 203 17.71 -91.47 68.79
C ALA A 203 17.45 -92.45 69.96
N GLY A 204 16.38 -93.26 69.91
CA GLY A 204 15.91 -94.11 71.01
C GLY A 204 16.26 -95.61 70.93
N LEU A 205 16.94 -96.08 69.88
CA LEU A 205 17.07 -97.52 69.57
C LEU A 205 18.50 -98.11 69.60
N VAL A 206 19.47 -97.44 70.22
CA VAL A 206 20.88 -97.91 70.27
C VAL A 206 21.42 -98.14 71.69
N GLN A 207 20.78 -97.61 72.75
CA GLN A 207 21.34 -97.64 74.12
C GLN A 207 20.79 -98.75 75.05
N VAL A 208 20.42 -99.92 74.51
CA VAL A 208 20.16 -101.15 75.30
C VAL A 208 20.78 -102.37 74.61
N LEU A 209 22.05 -102.25 74.18
CA LEU A 209 22.79 -103.36 73.56
C LEU A 209 24.27 -103.42 74.00
N ASP A 210 24.52 -103.10 75.26
CA ASP A 210 25.79 -103.35 75.96
C ASP A 210 25.49 -103.87 77.39
N SER A 211 26.05 -105.03 77.75
CA SER A 211 25.93 -105.72 79.06
C SER A 211 24.49 -106.10 79.50
N ILE A 212 24.05 -107.36 79.64
CA ILE A 212 24.69 -108.69 79.75
C ILE A 212 25.60 -108.87 80.98
N GLY A 213 25.31 -109.90 81.77
CA GLY A 213 26.07 -110.36 82.95
C GLY A 213 25.45 -109.97 84.31
N ASP A 214 25.29 -110.85 85.31
CA ASP A 214 25.56 -112.30 85.37
C ASP A 214 24.62 -113.01 86.37
N ILE A 215 24.70 -114.35 86.41
CA ILE A 215 23.81 -115.29 87.13
C ILE A 215 24.65 -116.20 88.07
N GLU A 216 24.06 -116.59 89.22
CA GLU A 216 24.55 -117.65 90.14
C GLU A 216 25.92 -117.36 90.82
N ASP A 217 26.40 -118.06 91.86
CA ASP A 217 26.23 -119.47 92.21
C ASP A 217 26.53 -119.79 93.72
N ILE A 218 26.28 -121.04 94.13
CA ILE A 218 26.69 -121.68 95.40
C ILE A 218 27.24 -123.08 95.05
N PRO A 219 28.55 -123.40 95.26
CA PRO A 219 28.99 -123.84 96.60
C PRO A 219 30.51 -123.64 96.90
N ASP A 220 31.00 -124.04 98.10
CA ASP A 220 31.73 -125.32 98.33
C ASP A 220 32.28 -125.41 99.78
N THR A 221 33.11 -126.42 100.10
CA THR A 221 33.10 -127.12 101.40
C THR A 221 34.49 -127.50 101.95
N VAL A 222 34.63 -127.50 103.29
CA VAL A 222 35.68 -128.18 104.12
C VAL A 222 37.12 -127.59 104.07
N PRO A 223 37.69 -127.20 105.25
CA PRO A 223 38.68 -128.03 105.96
C PRO A 223 38.38 -128.16 107.47
N SER A 224 38.82 -129.12 108.30
CA SER A 224 39.47 -130.45 108.21
C SER A 224 40.36 -130.64 109.46
N SER A 225 39.98 -131.50 110.43
CA SER A 225 40.89 -132.38 111.19
C SER A 225 40.12 -133.38 112.06
N MET A 226 40.77 -134.45 112.54
CA MET A 226 40.11 -135.63 113.13
C MET A 226 41.06 -136.43 114.06
N ARG A 227 40.48 -137.24 114.98
CA ARG A 227 41.07 -138.31 115.84
C ARG A 227 41.67 -137.86 117.19
N PRO A 228 41.81 -138.77 118.19
CA PRO A 228 41.38 -140.18 118.29
C PRO A 228 40.16 -140.35 119.26
N CYS A 229 39.67 -141.52 119.70
CA CYS A 229 40.08 -142.93 119.52
C CYS A 229 38.84 -143.87 119.40
N LEU A 230 38.91 -145.12 119.86
CA LEU A 230 37.90 -146.19 119.68
C LEU A 230 37.71 -147.11 120.93
N GLU A 231 36.45 -147.36 121.29
CA GLU A 231 35.80 -148.71 121.32
C GLU A 231 35.92 -149.74 122.50
N ARG A 232 34.73 -150.31 122.84
CA ARG A 232 34.37 -151.71 123.26
C ARG A 232 34.21 -152.18 124.74
N ILE A 233 33.26 -153.14 124.85
CA ILE A 233 33.15 -154.31 125.77
C ILE A 233 32.72 -154.06 127.24
N ILE A 234 31.88 -154.88 127.89
CA ILE A 234 30.72 -155.72 127.46
C ILE A 234 29.80 -156.05 128.68
N GLN A 235 28.77 -156.88 128.48
CA GLN A 235 27.73 -157.35 129.43
C GLN A 235 28.24 -157.91 130.79
N GLU A 236 27.38 -157.92 131.83
CA GLU A 236 26.83 -159.12 132.54
C GLU A 236 25.78 -158.72 133.62
N GLN A 237 24.56 -159.27 133.59
CA GLN A 237 23.96 -160.35 134.43
C GLN A 237 23.61 -159.96 135.90
N LYS A 238 22.39 -160.16 136.46
CA LYS A 238 21.38 -161.28 136.51
C LYS A 238 21.53 -162.24 137.72
N ALA A 239 21.03 -161.83 138.90
CA ALA A 239 20.62 -162.63 140.07
C ALA A 239 20.15 -161.65 141.17
N LEU A 240 19.23 -161.88 142.12
CA LEU A 240 18.12 -162.82 142.40
C LEU A 240 17.15 -161.95 143.26
N LYS A 241 15.82 -161.98 143.24
CA LYS A 241 14.80 -163.01 142.95
C LYS A 241 14.68 -164.09 144.04
N ASP A 242 13.86 -163.84 145.07
CA ASP A 242 12.69 -164.66 145.49
C ASP A 242 12.13 -164.17 146.87
N ALA A 243 10.98 -164.72 147.32
CA ALA A 243 10.26 -164.41 148.57
C ALA A 243 9.84 -162.92 148.75
N ALA A 244 8.75 -162.41 148.17
CA ALA A 244 7.47 -163.01 147.79
C ALA A 244 6.64 -163.55 148.98
N ALA A 245 5.95 -162.64 149.69
CA ALA A 245 4.95 -162.96 150.72
C ALA A 245 3.80 -161.91 150.82
N ASP A 246 4.10 -160.60 150.78
CA ASP A 246 3.10 -159.51 150.83
C ASP A 246 2.49 -159.10 149.47
N GLN A 247 2.83 -159.84 148.41
CA GLN A 247 2.53 -159.51 147.01
C GLN A 247 1.03 -159.26 146.72
N SER A 248 0.14 -159.95 147.45
CA SER A 248 -1.32 -159.83 147.33
C SER A 248 -1.90 -158.45 147.71
N ARG A 249 -1.09 -157.50 148.21
CA ARG A 249 -1.50 -156.11 148.51
C ARG A 249 -0.90 -155.04 147.59
N GLN A 250 -0.10 -155.46 146.61
CA GLN A 250 0.53 -154.53 145.64
C GLN A 250 -0.12 -154.62 144.26
N GLU A 251 -0.66 -155.77 143.86
CA GLU A 251 -1.32 -155.97 142.55
C GLU A 251 -2.53 -155.04 142.35
N GLU A 252 -3.35 -154.81 143.39
CA GLU A 252 -4.47 -153.84 143.38
C GLU A 252 -4.02 -152.38 143.11
N LYS A 253 -2.77 -152.03 143.50
CA LYS A 253 -2.19 -150.69 143.27
C LYS A 253 -1.46 -150.58 141.94
N VAL A 254 -1.07 -151.69 141.33
CA VAL A 254 -0.50 -151.68 139.97
C VAL A 254 -1.60 -151.37 138.96
N VAL A 255 -2.81 -151.93 139.13
CA VAL A 255 -3.95 -151.65 138.23
C VAL A 255 -4.37 -150.17 138.25
N ASP A 256 -4.37 -149.50 139.42
CA ASP A 256 -4.65 -148.05 139.54
C ASP A 256 -3.54 -147.18 138.91
N LEU A 257 -2.30 -147.67 138.87
CA LEU A 257 -1.21 -146.97 138.18
C LEU A 257 -1.24 -147.23 136.67
N GLU A 258 -1.68 -148.41 136.23
CA GLU A 258 -1.81 -148.77 134.80
C GLU A 258 -3.05 -148.18 134.12
N SER A 259 -4.09 -147.76 134.85
CA SER A 259 -5.14 -146.88 134.32
C SER A 259 -4.56 -145.47 134.13
N ARG A 260 -4.07 -144.88 135.22
CA ARG A 260 -3.56 -143.50 135.24
C ARG A 260 -2.42 -143.25 134.25
N LEU A 261 -1.56 -144.24 134.01
CA LEU A 261 -0.49 -144.12 133.02
C LEU A 261 -1.04 -144.07 131.59
N ARG A 262 -2.11 -144.82 131.29
CA ARG A 262 -2.85 -144.70 130.01
C ARG A 262 -3.57 -143.35 129.91
N ASP A 263 -4.22 -142.89 130.98
CA ASP A 263 -4.89 -141.59 131.01
C ASP A 263 -3.88 -140.46 130.67
N THR A 264 -2.70 -140.47 131.29
CA THR A 264 -1.61 -139.51 130.96
C THR A 264 -0.99 -139.69 129.57
N GLN A 265 -1.14 -140.86 128.94
CA GLN A 265 -0.73 -141.07 127.55
C GLN A 265 -1.74 -140.45 126.58
N THR A 266 -3.05 -140.61 126.85
CA THR A 266 -4.09 -139.93 126.07
C THR A 266 -4.04 -138.42 126.23
N GLU A 267 -3.82 -137.89 127.45
CA GLU A 267 -3.61 -136.45 127.67
C GLU A 267 -2.38 -135.93 126.89
N LEU A 268 -1.30 -136.72 126.82
CA LEU A 268 -0.10 -136.34 126.05
C LEU A 268 -0.36 -136.35 124.54
N GLU A 269 -1.09 -137.34 124.02
CA GLU A 269 -1.46 -137.42 122.61
C GLU A 269 -2.38 -136.24 122.23
N GLU A 270 -3.42 -135.94 123.02
CA GLU A 270 -4.29 -134.78 122.83
C GLU A 270 -3.51 -133.45 122.85
N VAL A 271 -2.57 -133.27 123.80
CA VAL A 271 -1.70 -132.08 123.85
C VAL A 271 -0.76 -131.99 122.64
N THR A 272 -0.28 -133.12 122.10
CA THR A 272 0.51 -133.09 120.85
C THR A 272 -0.34 -132.75 119.63
N GLN A 273 -1.57 -133.26 119.53
CA GLN A 273 -2.50 -132.95 118.43
C GLN A 273 -2.89 -131.47 118.46
N ALA A 274 -3.31 -130.94 119.62
CA ALA A 274 -3.61 -129.52 119.80
C ALA A 274 -2.40 -128.61 119.51
N ARG A 275 -1.17 -129.07 119.79
CA ARG A 275 0.07 -128.36 119.42
C ARG A 275 0.33 -128.39 117.92
N GLU A 276 0.02 -129.47 117.23
CA GLU A 276 0.11 -129.51 115.77
C GLU A 276 -0.97 -128.65 115.09
N GLU A 277 -2.19 -128.60 115.65
CA GLU A 277 -3.27 -127.73 115.16
C GLU A 277 -2.90 -126.26 115.35
N LEU A 278 -2.41 -125.87 116.53
CA LEU A 278 -1.84 -124.53 116.76
C LEU A 278 -0.62 -124.23 115.88
N GLY A 279 0.16 -125.25 115.50
CA GLY A 279 1.23 -125.12 114.51
C GLY A 279 0.70 -124.81 113.11
N LYS A 280 -0.29 -125.58 112.65
CA LYS A 280 -0.97 -125.39 111.36
C LYS A 280 -1.66 -124.02 111.30
N ASP A 281 -2.32 -123.59 112.37
CA ASP A 281 -2.92 -122.25 112.48
C ASP A 281 -1.87 -121.13 112.51
N TYR A 282 -0.73 -121.33 113.17
CA TYR A 282 0.37 -120.38 113.15
C TYR A 282 0.99 -120.25 111.76
N ASP A 283 1.24 -121.37 111.08
CA ASP A 283 1.80 -121.38 109.72
C ASP A 283 0.80 -120.80 108.70
N LEU A 284 -0.50 -121.12 108.81
CA LEU A 284 -1.57 -120.49 108.02
C LEU A 284 -1.68 -118.99 108.29
N LEU A 285 -1.51 -118.54 109.54
CA LEU A 285 -1.47 -117.12 109.87
C LEU A 285 -0.21 -116.44 109.32
N LEU A 286 0.92 -117.14 109.28
CA LEU A 286 2.19 -116.63 108.76
C LEU A 286 2.19 -116.58 107.22
N GLU A 287 1.56 -117.54 106.55
CA GLU A 287 1.22 -117.49 105.12
C GLU A 287 0.20 -116.38 104.83
N ARG A 288 -0.81 -116.19 105.68
CA ARG A 288 -1.78 -115.09 105.57
C ARG A 288 -1.11 -113.72 105.75
N ILE A 289 -0.17 -113.59 106.68
CA ILE A 289 0.63 -112.39 106.89
C ILE A 289 1.64 -112.21 105.75
N GLY A 290 2.19 -113.28 105.19
CA GLY A 290 3.04 -113.25 103.99
C GLY A 290 2.26 -112.72 102.79
N THR A 291 1.16 -113.38 102.42
CA THR A 291 0.28 -112.96 101.33
C THR A 291 -0.30 -111.56 101.54
N MET A 292 -0.66 -111.16 102.76
CA MET A 292 -1.08 -109.78 103.04
C MET A 292 0.07 -108.77 102.95
N ARG A 293 1.28 -109.10 103.43
CA ARG A 293 2.48 -108.26 103.31
C ARG A 293 2.85 -108.05 101.85
N ASP A 294 2.84 -109.12 101.06
CA ASP A 294 3.30 -109.08 99.68
C ASP A 294 2.19 -108.53 98.74
N ALA A 295 0.91 -108.70 99.08
CA ALA A 295 -0.19 -107.92 98.48
C ALA A 295 -0.15 -106.42 98.85
N LEU A 296 0.26 -106.07 100.08
CA LEU A 296 0.47 -104.68 100.49
C LEU A 296 1.70 -104.07 99.79
N LYS A 297 2.80 -104.81 99.59
CA LYS A 297 3.92 -104.37 98.75
C LYS A 297 3.49 -104.21 97.29
N ALA A 298 2.75 -105.15 96.74
CA ALA A 298 2.25 -105.06 95.36
C ALA A 298 1.34 -103.84 95.19
N LYS A 299 0.45 -103.56 96.15
CA LYS A 299 -0.35 -102.33 96.19
C LYS A 299 0.51 -101.08 96.35
N MET A 300 1.43 -101.03 97.32
CA MET A 300 2.28 -99.86 97.54
C MET A 300 3.17 -99.55 96.33
N ASN A 301 3.64 -100.58 95.61
CA ASN A 301 4.37 -100.43 94.36
C ASN A 301 3.47 -99.93 93.23
N ALA A 302 2.27 -100.52 93.06
CA ALA A 302 1.30 -100.07 92.06
C ALA A 302 0.83 -98.62 92.32
N GLU A 303 0.54 -98.26 93.57
CA GLU A 303 0.20 -96.90 94.01
C GLU A 303 1.40 -95.95 93.85
N SER A 304 2.63 -96.40 94.14
CA SER A 304 3.87 -95.68 93.82
C SER A 304 3.96 -95.36 92.32
N ASP A 305 3.71 -96.36 91.48
CA ASP A 305 3.98 -96.29 90.04
C ASP A 305 2.84 -95.57 89.30
N GLU A 306 1.61 -95.66 89.79
CA GLU A 306 0.52 -94.76 89.42
C GLU A 306 0.79 -93.33 89.88
N LEU A 307 1.33 -93.10 91.10
CA LEU A 307 1.76 -91.77 91.54
C LEU A 307 3.02 -91.25 90.80
N LYS A 308 3.81 -92.11 90.15
CA LYS A 308 4.85 -91.70 89.19
C LYS A 308 4.22 -91.33 87.86
N ARG A 309 3.34 -92.19 87.31
CA ARG A 309 2.60 -91.96 86.07
C ARG A 309 1.82 -90.65 86.12
N LEU A 310 1.01 -90.43 87.16
CA LEU A 310 0.22 -89.21 87.36
C LEU A 310 1.11 -87.96 87.55
N ARG A 311 2.32 -88.09 88.13
CA ARG A 311 3.28 -86.97 88.19
C ARG A 311 3.90 -86.67 86.82
N LEU A 312 4.22 -87.69 86.02
CA LEU A 312 4.72 -87.51 84.66
C LEU A 312 3.64 -86.94 83.73
N GLU A 313 2.41 -87.42 83.83
CA GLU A 313 1.24 -86.90 83.11
C GLU A 313 0.93 -85.45 83.52
N ALA A 314 0.98 -85.12 84.82
CA ALA A 314 0.83 -83.74 85.29
C ALA A 314 1.99 -82.82 84.89
N ALA A 315 3.23 -83.34 84.83
CA ALA A 315 4.39 -82.58 84.36
C ALA A 315 4.31 -82.32 82.84
N ALA A 316 3.96 -83.33 82.05
CA ALA A 316 3.74 -83.21 80.61
C ALA A 316 2.56 -82.27 80.30
N ALA A 317 1.44 -82.39 81.02
CA ALA A 317 0.30 -81.48 80.89
C ALA A 317 0.66 -80.04 81.29
N LYS A 318 1.51 -79.84 82.31
CA LYS A 318 2.02 -78.51 82.65
C LYS A 318 2.97 -77.97 81.57
N GLN A 319 3.81 -78.82 80.98
CA GLN A 319 4.72 -78.43 79.90
C GLN A 319 3.95 -78.03 78.63
N THR A 320 2.93 -78.79 78.24
CA THR A 320 2.07 -78.43 77.11
C THR A 320 1.19 -77.22 77.38
N LEU A 321 0.73 -77.02 78.63
CA LEU A 321 0.08 -75.76 79.03
C LEU A 321 1.03 -74.57 78.90
N LEU A 322 2.26 -74.65 79.42
CA LEU A 322 3.27 -73.58 79.28
C LEU A 322 3.64 -73.30 77.82
N GLN A 323 3.73 -74.34 76.98
CA GLN A 323 3.91 -74.19 75.53
C GLN A 323 2.70 -73.48 74.90
N ARG A 324 1.47 -73.85 75.27
CA ARG A 324 0.24 -73.22 74.76
C ARG A 324 0.03 -71.79 75.26
N GLU A 325 0.47 -71.49 76.47
CA GLU A 325 0.52 -70.12 77.02
C GLU A 325 1.52 -69.27 76.22
N GLY A 326 2.72 -69.79 75.95
CA GLY A 326 3.71 -69.12 75.08
C GLY A 326 3.26 -68.96 73.63
N GLU A 327 2.65 -69.99 73.02
CA GLU A 327 2.03 -69.92 71.69
C GLU A 327 0.93 -68.84 71.65
N ALA A 328 0.09 -68.74 72.68
CA ALA A 328 -0.98 -67.76 72.76
C ALA A 328 -0.47 -66.34 73.04
N GLU A 329 0.57 -66.16 73.86
CA GLU A 329 1.25 -64.88 74.06
C GLU A 329 1.91 -64.40 72.77
N GLN A 330 2.59 -65.29 72.02
CA GLN A 330 3.17 -64.95 70.73
C GLN A 330 2.09 -64.57 69.70
N GLN A 331 1.03 -65.38 69.56
CA GLN A 331 -0.10 -65.06 68.67
C GLN A 331 -0.79 -63.74 69.07
N SER A 332 -0.87 -63.42 70.37
CA SER A 332 -1.38 -62.12 70.84
C SER A 332 -0.43 -60.97 70.49
N ALA A 333 0.89 -61.16 70.64
CA ALA A 333 1.89 -60.17 70.27
C ALA A 333 1.92 -59.91 68.76
N ASP A 334 1.79 -60.94 67.93
CA ASP A 334 1.77 -60.83 66.48
C ASP A 334 0.44 -60.26 65.96
N ALA A 335 -0.71 -60.63 66.56
CA ALA A 335 -1.99 -59.94 66.32
C ALA A 335 -1.94 -58.45 66.73
N GLN A 336 -1.18 -58.10 67.77
CA GLN A 336 -0.92 -56.71 68.16
C GLN A 336 0.04 -55.98 67.20
N LYS A 337 0.98 -56.68 66.53
CA LYS A 337 1.75 -56.09 65.42
C LYS A 337 0.81 -55.82 64.26
N HIS A 338 0.15 -56.86 63.75
CA HIS A 338 -0.74 -56.75 62.59
C HIS A 338 -1.89 -55.76 62.74
N THR A 339 -2.40 -55.51 63.94
CA THR A 339 -3.38 -54.43 64.17
C THR A 339 -2.74 -53.04 64.11
N ARG A 340 -1.51 -52.84 64.60
CA ARG A 340 -0.73 -51.60 64.38
C ARG A 340 -0.40 -51.43 62.90
N ASP A 341 0.12 -52.47 62.24
CA ASP A 341 0.46 -52.48 60.81
C ASP A 341 -0.77 -52.12 59.96
N LEU A 342 -1.93 -52.70 60.25
CA LEU A 342 -3.20 -52.38 59.58
C LEU A 342 -3.67 -50.95 59.85
N ASP A 343 -3.45 -50.40 61.06
CA ASP A 343 -3.81 -49.02 61.37
C ASP A 343 -2.80 -48.01 60.80
N GLU A 344 -1.56 -48.41 60.53
CA GLU A 344 -0.55 -47.64 59.78
C GLU A 344 -0.87 -47.65 58.28
N LEU A 345 -1.16 -48.81 57.70
CA LEU A 345 -1.61 -48.94 56.31
C LEU A 345 -2.93 -48.19 56.06
N LYS A 346 -3.88 -48.20 57.00
CA LYS A 346 -5.08 -47.35 56.92
C LYS A 346 -4.73 -45.87 56.90
N ARG A 347 -3.82 -45.41 57.76
CA ARG A 347 -3.39 -43.99 57.78
C ARG A 347 -2.70 -43.60 56.48
N ALA A 348 -1.75 -44.39 56.00
CA ALA A 348 -1.09 -44.17 54.71
C ALA A 348 -2.08 -44.17 53.53
N LEU A 349 -3.09 -45.06 53.55
CA LEU A 349 -4.16 -45.07 52.54
C LEU A 349 -5.05 -43.82 52.60
N TRP A 350 -5.45 -43.39 53.80
CA TRP A 350 -6.21 -42.15 53.99
C TRP A 350 -5.41 -40.92 53.56
N GLU A 351 -4.13 -40.82 53.93
CA GLU A 351 -3.23 -39.74 53.50
C GLU A 351 -3.02 -39.75 51.99
N SER A 352 -2.84 -40.92 51.37
CA SER A 352 -2.76 -41.07 49.91
C SER A 352 -4.07 -40.70 49.21
N GLN A 353 -5.22 -41.03 49.79
CA GLN A 353 -6.54 -40.70 49.22
C GLN A 353 -6.87 -39.21 49.39
N GLU A 354 -6.51 -38.59 50.52
CA GLU A 354 -6.66 -37.15 50.74
C GLU A 354 -5.72 -36.36 49.82
N ASN A 355 -4.46 -36.77 49.69
CA ASN A 355 -3.53 -36.19 48.73
C ASN A 355 -4.03 -36.33 47.28
N SER A 356 -4.53 -37.51 46.88
CA SER A 356 -5.12 -37.72 45.55
C SER A 356 -6.35 -36.82 45.32
N SER A 357 -7.22 -36.69 46.32
CA SER A 357 -8.40 -35.80 46.27
C SER A 357 -7.98 -34.34 46.15
N ARG A 358 -6.98 -33.92 46.92
CA ARG A 358 -6.40 -32.58 46.88
C ARG A 358 -5.76 -32.27 45.52
N LEU A 359 -4.95 -33.18 44.97
CA LEU A 359 -4.39 -33.02 43.62
C LEU A 359 -5.50 -32.95 42.55
N GLN A 360 -6.59 -33.70 42.70
CA GLN A 360 -7.75 -33.58 41.82
C GLN A 360 -8.43 -32.21 41.93
N TYR A 361 -8.56 -31.62 43.12
CA TYR A 361 -9.08 -30.25 43.29
C TYR A 361 -8.12 -29.18 42.74
N GLU A 362 -6.81 -29.31 42.95
CA GLU A 362 -5.81 -28.37 42.41
C GLU A 362 -5.72 -28.47 40.87
N LEU A 363 -5.80 -29.68 40.31
CA LEU A 363 -5.92 -29.89 38.87
C LEU A 363 -7.25 -29.35 38.32
N ARG A 364 -8.35 -29.50 39.07
CA ARG A 364 -9.65 -28.96 38.67
C ARG A 364 -9.65 -27.44 38.59
N ASP A 365 -9.11 -26.76 39.60
CA ASP A 365 -9.04 -25.30 39.60
C ASP A 365 -8.05 -24.75 38.56
N THR A 366 -6.94 -25.44 38.28
CA THR A 366 -6.04 -25.05 37.18
C THR A 366 -6.71 -25.23 35.80
N VAL A 367 -7.44 -26.32 35.57
CA VAL A 367 -8.27 -26.49 34.35
C VAL A 367 -9.34 -25.40 34.26
N ASP A 368 -10.13 -25.18 35.32
CA ASP A 368 -11.16 -24.13 35.36
C ASP A 368 -10.55 -22.72 35.12
N LYS A 369 -9.33 -22.45 35.62
CA LYS A 369 -8.57 -21.20 35.35
C LYS A 369 -8.17 -21.08 33.89
N HIS A 370 -7.62 -22.14 33.29
CA HIS A 370 -7.26 -22.14 31.87
C HIS A 370 -8.49 -22.06 30.97
N GLU A 371 -9.63 -22.65 31.33
CA GLU A 371 -10.90 -22.44 30.62
C GLU A 371 -11.40 -20.99 30.70
N ARG A 372 -11.25 -20.32 31.86
CA ARG A 372 -11.56 -18.89 32.01
C ARG A 372 -10.65 -18.05 31.09
N GLN A 373 -9.34 -18.32 31.09
CA GLN A 373 -8.37 -17.66 30.20
C GLN A 373 -8.67 -17.92 28.72
N MET A 374 -9.00 -19.15 28.33
CA MET A 374 -9.34 -19.50 26.95
C MET A 374 -10.67 -18.88 26.49
N ARG A 375 -11.64 -18.67 27.39
CA ARG A 375 -12.86 -17.92 27.08
C ARG A 375 -12.60 -16.42 26.96
N GLU A 376 -11.78 -15.86 27.84
CA GLU A 376 -11.34 -14.46 27.78
C GLU A 376 -10.58 -14.17 26.48
N MET A 377 -9.54 -14.95 26.17
CA MET A 377 -8.78 -14.81 24.93
C MET A 377 -9.67 -14.98 23.68
N LYS A 378 -10.64 -15.90 23.69
CA LYS A 378 -11.62 -16.01 22.59
C LYS A 378 -12.52 -14.79 22.47
N SER A 379 -12.92 -14.17 23.59
CA SER A 379 -13.70 -12.94 23.57
C SER A 379 -12.87 -11.76 23.06
N GLN A 380 -11.58 -11.70 23.39
CA GLN A 380 -10.66 -10.67 22.90
C GLN A 380 -10.33 -10.85 21.42
N VAL A 381 -10.17 -12.10 20.95
CA VAL A 381 -10.02 -12.42 19.52
C VAL A 381 -11.29 -12.03 18.76
N SER A 382 -12.48 -12.45 19.22
CA SER A 382 -13.76 -12.08 18.59
C SER A 382 -13.95 -10.56 18.51
N ALA A 383 -13.62 -9.82 19.58
CA ALA A 383 -13.72 -8.36 19.57
C ALA A 383 -12.68 -7.68 18.65
N ALA A 384 -11.51 -8.31 18.45
CA ALA A 384 -10.51 -7.85 17.49
C ALA A 384 -10.90 -8.20 16.04
N GLU A 385 -11.58 -9.32 15.82
CA GLU A 385 -12.19 -9.71 14.54
C GLU A 385 -13.34 -8.75 14.18
N ASP A 386 -14.27 -8.48 15.10
CA ASP A 386 -15.34 -7.48 14.95
C ASP A 386 -14.78 -6.07 14.61
N GLN A 387 -13.70 -5.66 15.28
CA GLN A 387 -13.04 -4.38 15.00
C GLN A 387 -12.33 -4.38 13.65
N ALA A 388 -11.61 -5.45 13.29
CA ALA A 388 -10.93 -5.57 12.00
C ALA A 388 -11.93 -5.61 10.83
N GLU A 389 -13.09 -6.26 11.01
CA GLU A 389 -14.20 -6.15 10.06
C GLU A 389 -14.74 -4.71 10.00
N SER A 390 -14.93 -4.03 11.13
CA SER A 390 -15.39 -2.63 11.15
C SER A 390 -14.41 -1.68 10.44
N ASP A 391 -13.11 -1.84 10.66
CA ASP A 391 -12.05 -1.06 10.02
C ASP A 391 -11.95 -1.41 8.53
N SER A 392 -12.17 -2.67 8.13
CA SER A 392 -12.27 -3.06 6.72
C SER A 392 -13.47 -2.41 6.04
N HIS A 393 -14.65 -2.38 6.68
CA HIS A 393 -15.85 -1.71 6.15
C HIS A 393 -15.70 -0.18 6.10
N GLN A 394 -14.89 0.42 6.98
CA GLN A 394 -14.55 1.84 6.91
C GLN A 394 -13.56 2.12 5.77
N ASN A 395 -12.55 1.27 5.58
CA ASN A 395 -11.60 1.41 4.47
C ASN A 395 -12.31 1.28 3.11
N THR A 396 -13.21 0.32 2.91
CA THR A 396 -13.95 0.22 1.64
C THR A 396 -14.85 1.44 1.39
N GLN A 397 -15.51 1.98 2.41
CA GLN A 397 -16.27 3.24 2.28
C GLN A 397 -15.38 4.45 1.95
N LEU A 398 -14.15 4.49 2.46
CA LEU A 398 -13.16 5.52 2.12
C LEU A 398 -12.62 5.34 0.69
N GLU A 399 -12.38 4.10 0.25
CA GLU A 399 -11.99 3.77 -1.13
C GLU A 399 -13.11 4.15 -2.12
N GLU A 400 -14.36 3.75 -1.85
CA GLU A 400 -15.54 4.18 -2.63
C GLU A 400 -15.66 5.71 -2.68
N ARG A 401 -15.41 6.42 -1.56
CA ARG A 401 -15.46 7.89 -1.56
C ARG A 401 -14.29 8.53 -2.29
N VAL A 402 -13.11 7.92 -2.27
CA VAL A 402 -11.95 8.35 -3.07
C VAL A 402 -12.21 8.13 -4.55
N GLU A 403 -12.78 6.99 -4.96
CA GLU A 403 -13.18 6.73 -6.34
C GLU A 403 -14.26 7.73 -6.81
N MET A 404 -15.30 7.98 -6.00
CA MET A 404 -16.29 9.01 -6.30
C MET A 404 -15.65 10.40 -6.45
N LEU A 405 -14.72 10.79 -5.57
CA LEU A 405 -14.01 12.08 -5.67
C LEU A 405 -13.08 12.15 -6.89
N GLN A 406 -12.45 11.05 -7.29
CA GLN A 406 -11.66 10.96 -8.52
C GLN A 406 -12.54 11.09 -9.76
N ASN A 407 -13.73 10.48 -9.75
CA ASN A 407 -14.71 10.61 -10.82
C ASN A 407 -15.30 12.04 -10.90
N GLU A 408 -15.68 12.65 -9.77
CA GLU A 408 -16.07 14.07 -9.68
C GLU A 408 -14.97 15.00 -10.25
N LEU A 409 -13.70 14.72 -9.92
CA LEU A 409 -12.55 15.50 -10.42
C LEU A 409 -12.30 15.28 -11.92
N ASN A 410 -12.41 14.05 -12.42
CA ASN A 410 -12.27 13.72 -13.83
C ASN A 410 -13.40 14.34 -14.67
N GLU A 411 -14.64 14.33 -14.18
CA GLU A 411 -15.77 15.02 -14.81
C GLU A 411 -15.54 16.54 -14.87
N ALA A 412 -15.07 17.14 -13.77
CA ALA A 412 -14.74 18.57 -13.74
C ALA A 412 -13.60 18.93 -14.71
N LEU A 413 -12.54 18.13 -14.79
CA LEU A 413 -11.42 18.32 -15.71
C LEU A 413 -11.84 18.15 -17.18
N ASN A 414 -12.67 17.15 -17.48
CA ASN A 414 -13.24 16.95 -18.82
C ASN A 414 -14.16 18.12 -19.23
N ALA A 415 -14.94 18.67 -18.29
CA ALA A 415 -15.73 19.86 -18.52
C ALA A 415 -14.85 21.10 -18.75
N GLU A 416 -13.75 21.28 -18.00
CA GLU A 416 -12.79 22.36 -18.22
C GLU A 416 -12.13 22.26 -19.61
N SER A 417 -11.73 21.06 -20.06
CA SER A 417 -11.22 20.85 -21.43
C SER A 417 -12.24 21.31 -22.48
N GLN A 418 -13.51 20.90 -22.34
CA GLN A 418 -14.59 21.32 -23.26
C GLN A 418 -14.81 22.85 -23.26
N TRP A 419 -14.68 23.52 -22.10
CA TRP A 419 -14.74 24.98 -22.02
C TRP A 419 -13.52 25.65 -22.67
N VAL A 420 -12.33 25.07 -22.57
CA VAL A 420 -11.11 25.54 -23.25
C VAL A 420 -11.24 25.37 -24.77
N GLU A 421 -11.63 24.19 -25.25
CA GLU A 421 -11.85 23.90 -26.67
C GLU A 421 -12.93 24.83 -27.27
N ALA A 422 -14.06 25.00 -26.59
CA ALA A 422 -15.10 25.94 -27.01
C ALA A 422 -14.60 27.40 -27.04
N ARG A 423 -13.78 27.80 -26.05
CA ARG A 423 -13.15 29.12 -26.01
C ARG A 423 -12.14 29.31 -27.15
N GLU A 424 -11.37 28.29 -27.52
CA GLU A 424 -10.44 28.36 -28.66
C GLU A 424 -11.19 28.48 -29.99
N VAL A 425 -12.27 27.71 -30.19
CA VAL A 425 -13.17 27.86 -31.34
C VAL A 425 -13.80 29.27 -31.38
N HIS A 426 -14.19 29.83 -30.23
CA HIS A 426 -14.66 31.21 -30.14
C HIS A 426 -13.56 32.24 -30.45
N LEU A 427 -12.32 32.03 -30.03
CA LEU A 427 -11.20 32.93 -30.37
C LEU A 427 -10.88 32.89 -31.88
N VAL A 428 -10.83 31.69 -32.48
CA VAL A 428 -10.61 31.53 -33.94
C VAL A 428 -11.76 32.15 -34.74
N THR A 429 -13.02 31.96 -34.33
CA THR A 429 -14.15 32.60 -35.02
C THR A 429 -14.18 34.11 -34.85
N ILE A 430 -13.79 34.65 -33.69
CA ILE A 430 -13.59 36.09 -33.48
C ILE A 430 -12.47 36.62 -34.39
N GLN A 431 -11.32 35.94 -34.47
CA GLN A 431 -10.20 36.34 -35.32
C GLN A 431 -10.56 36.31 -36.81
N ASN A 432 -11.29 35.29 -37.26
CA ASN A 432 -11.81 35.22 -38.64
C ASN A 432 -12.80 36.35 -38.94
N LEU A 433 -13.68 36.70 -37.99
CA LEU A 433 -14.59 37.85 -38.13
C LEU A 433 -13.85 39.19 -38.09
N GLN A 434 -12.79 39.32 -37.30
CA GLN A 434 -11.93 40.51 -37.29
C GLN A 434 -11.22 40.70 -38.62
N SER A 435 -10.59 39.65 -39.16
CA SER A 435 -9.94 39.69 -40.49
C SER A 435 -10.95 39.95 -41.61
N ALA A 436 -12.16 39.38 -41.54
CA ALA A 436 -13.22 39.69 -42.50
C ALA A 436 -13.72 41.14 -42.40
N LEU A 437 -13.78 41.72 -41.20
CA LEU A 437 -14.11 43.14 -41.00
C LEU A 437 -12.99 44.07 -41.48
N GLU A 438 -11.73 43.69 -41.26
CA GLU A 438 -10.54 44.41 -41.73
C GLU A 438 -10.49 44.46 -43.27
N ILE A 439 -10.67 43.31 -43.95
CA ILE A 439 -10.78 43.23 -45.41
C ILE A 439 -11.99 44.04 -45.94
N LEU A 440 -13.12 44.05 -45.23
CA LEU A 440 -14.27 44.88 -45.58
C LEU A 440 -14.02 46.38 -45.36
N GLN A 441 -13.20 46.75 -44.37
CA GLN A 441 -12.77 48.13 -44.14
C GLN A 441 -11.78 48.58 -45.21
N GLU A 442 -10.72 47.82 -45.50
CA GLU A 442 -9.79 48.09 -46.61
C GLU A 442 -10.53 48.20 -47.96
N SER A 443 -11.48 47.32 -48.23
CA SER A 443 -12.33 47.40 -49.42
C SER A 443 -13.20 48.65 -49.44
N LYS A 444 -13.73 49.10 -48.29
CA LYS A 444 -14.58 50.30 -48.21
C LYS A 444 -13.77 51.59 -48.29
N ASP A 445 -12.59 51.64 -47.70
CA ASP A 445 -11.70 52.79 -47.81
C ASP A 445 -11.13 52.89 -49.23
N SER A 446 -10.82 51.76 -49.89
CA SER A 446 -10.49 51.72 -51.32
C SER A 446 -11.65 52.17 -52.23
N ASP A 447 -12.89 51.72 -51.97
CA ASP A 447 -14.09 52.20 -52.69
C ASP A 447 -14.26 53.72 -52.50
N LEU A 448 -14.05 54.23 -51.29
CA LEU A 448 -14.17 55.64 -50.95
C LEU A 448 -13.08 56.49 -51.60
N ASP A 449 -11.82 56.07 -51.57
CA ASP A 449 -10.72 56.79 -52.25
C ASP A 449 -10.92 56.77 -53.77
N MET A 450 -11.40 55.67 -54.36
CA MET A 450 -11.78 55.63 -55.77
C MET A 450 -12.92 56.59 -56.10
N ALA A 451 -13.98 56.64 -55.28
CA ALA A 451 -15.09 57.57 -55.46
C ALA A 451 -14.67 59.03 -55.25
N VAL A 452 -13.78 59.29 -54.30
CA VAL A 452 -13.23 60.63 -54.02
C VAL A 452 -12.32 61.09 -55.16
N GLU A 453 -11.49 60.22 -55.75
CA GLU A 453 -10.66 60.59 -56.90
C GLU A 453 -11.49 60.77 -58.18
N GLN A 454 -12.54 59.96 -58.38
CA GLN A 454 -13.55 60.20 -59.43
C GLN A 454 -14.22 61.57 -59.27
N LEU A 455 -14.69 61.92 -58.08
CA LEU A 455 -15.28 63.25 -57.80
C LEU A 455 -14.26 64.39 -57.95
N ARG A 456 -12.98 64.17 -57.63
CA ARG A 456 -11.90 65.12 -57.90
C ARG A 456 -11.66 65.28 -59.40
N ASP A 457 -11.72 64.21 -60.19
CA ASP A 457 -11.59 64.27 -61.66
C ASP A 457 -12.81 64.90 -62.33
N GLU A 458 -14.03 64.62 -61.89
CA GLU A 458 -15.23 65.34 -62.32
C GLU A 458 -15.13 66.84 -62.00
N LEU A 459 -14.63 67.19 -60.80
CA LEU A 459 -14.40 68.59 -60.41
C LEU A 459 -13.29 69.24 -61.25
N ARG A 460 -12.20 68.52 -61.58
CA ARG A 460 -11.13 69.00 -62.49
C ARG A 460 -11.68 69.22 -63.90
N GLN A 461 -12.46 68.28 -64.44
CA GLN A 461 -13.10 68.37 -65.76
C GLN A 461 -14.15 69.49 -65.83
N SER A 462 -14.97 69.65 -64.80
CA SER A 462 -15.91 70.76 -64.65
C SER A 462 -15.16 72.10 -64.60
N THR A 463 -14.05 72.17 -63.84
CA THR A 463 -13.21 73.38 -63.76
C THR A 463 -12.51 73.70 -65.10
N THR A 464 -12.01 72.71 -65.85
CA THR A 464 -11.36 72.96 -67.16
C THR A 464 -12.37 73.28 -68.26
N THR A 465 -13.55 72.66 -68.25
CA THR A 465 -14.65 73.02 -69.16
C THR A 465 -15.21 74.42 -68.84
N GLN A 466 -15.35 74.78 -67.56
CA GLN A 466 -15.70 76.15 -67.15
C GLN A 466 -14.63 77.17 -67.58
N ARG A 467 -13.34 76.89 -67.35
CA ARG A 467 -12.24 77.76 -67.82
C ARG A 467 -12.21 77.90 -69.34
N SER A 468 -12.46 76.83 -70.11
CA SER A 468 -12.53 76.91 -71.57
C SER A 468 -13.81 77.57 -72.08
N ALA A 469 -14.90 77.58 -71.31
CA ALA A 469 -16.08 78.38 -71.58
C ALA A 469 -15.82 79.87 -71.32
N LEU A 470 -15.19 80.22 -70.19
CA LEU A 470 -14.78 81.59 -69.87
C LEU A 470 -13.80 82.15 -70.90
N ALA A 471 -12.73 81.42 -71.25
CA ALA A 471 -11.79 81.85 -72.28
C ALA A 471 -12.43 82.01 -73.68
N ARG A 472 -13.46 81.21 -74.00
CA ARG A 472 -14.27 81.40 -75.23
C ARG A 472 -15.18 82.62 -75.13
N ALA A 473 -15.75 82.91 -73.96
CA ALA A 473 -16.54 84.12 -73.71
C ALA A 473 -15.68 85.38 -73.81
N GLU A 474 -14.51 85.41 -73.15
CA GLU A 474 -13.51 86.48 -73.28
C GLU A 474 -13.06 86.68 -74.73
N GLN A 475 -12.83 85.59 -75.47
CA GLN A 475 -12.50 85.69 -76.90
C GLN A 475 -13.68 86.20 -77.74
N ALA A 476 -14.92 85.85 -77.40
CA ALA A 476 -16.12 86.36 -78.06
C ALA A 476 -16.33 87.86 -77.75
N GLU A 477 -16.16 88.29 -76.50
CA GLU A 477 -16.16 89.70 -76.11
C GLU A 477 -15.06 90.49 -76.81
N ALA A 478 -13.84 89.96 -76.91
CA ALA A 478 -12.75 90.61 -77.62
C ALA A 478 -13.04 90.74 -79.13
N ARG A 479 -13.74 89.76 -79.73
CA ARG A 479 -14.25 89.86 -81.11
C ARG A 479 -15.37 90.88 -81.23
N LEU A 480 -16.32 90.92 -80.29
CA LEU A 480 -17.40 91.91 -80.26
C LEU A 480 -16.83 93.33 -80.14
N ARG A 481 -15.95 93.60 -79.17
CA ARG A 481 -15.28 94.91 -79.03
C ARG A 481 -14.50 95.31 -80.28
N LYS A 482 -13.88 94.36 -81.00
CA LYS A 482 -13.25 94.62 -82.30
C LYS A 482 -14.28 94.96 -83.39
N ILE A 483 -15.42 94.26 -83.42
CA ILE A 483 -16.53 94.54 -84.35
C ILE A 483 -17.14 95.90 -84.04
N GLU A 484 -17.43 96.23 -82.78
CA GLU A 484 -17.92 97.52 -82.29
C GLU A 484 -16.97 98.66 -82.68
N LEU A 485 -15.66 98.52 -82.45
CA LEU A 485 -14.65 99.48 -82.90
C LEU A 485 -14.67 99.65 -84.43
N SER A 486 -14.77 98.55 -85.19
CA SER A 486 -14.86 98.62 -86.66
C SER A 486 -16.18 99.25 -87.14
N GLY A 487 -17.28 99.00 -86.43
CA GLY A 487 -18.59 99.60 -86.63
C GLY A 487 -18.54 101.10 -86.41
N ALA A 488 -17.97 101.55 -85.29
CA ALA A 488 -17.75 102.97 -85.02
C ALA A 488 -16.87 103.65 -86.10
N THR A 489 -15.85 102.96 -86.63
CA THR A 489 -15.08 103.50 -87.78
C THR A 489 -15.88 103.50 -89.09
N ALA A 490 -16.79 102.55 -89.29
CA ALA A 490 -17.68 102.51 -90.45
C ALA A 490 -18.76 103.59 -90.36
N GLU A 491 -19.33 103.84 -89.18
CA GLU A 491 -20.25 104.95 -88.88
C GLU A 491 -19.56 106.31 -89.09
N GLN A 492 -18.33 106.48 -88.61
CA GLN A 492 -17.54 107.69 -88.90
C GLN A 492 -17.24 107.86 -90.39
N CYS A 493 -17.07 106.76 -91.14
CA CYS A 493 -16.88 106.82 -92.59
C CYS A 493 -18.20 107.16 -93.31
N GLN A 494 -19.31 106.57 -92.87
CA GLN A 494 -20.66 106.86 -93.37
C GLN A 494 -21.06 108.31 -93.09
N GLN A 495 -20.76 108.85 -91.91
CA GLN A 495 -20.97 110.25 -91.60
C GLN A 495 -20.15 111.15 -92.53
N LYS A 496 -18.86 110.87 -92.74
CA LYS A 496 -18.03 111.62 -93.70
C LYS A 496 -18.58 111.56 -95.13
N ILE A 497 -19.19 110.44 -95.54
CA ILE A 497 -19.86 110.31 -96.84
C ILE A 497 -21.14 111.17 -96.90
N VAL A 498 -21.92 111.23 -95.82
CA VAL A 498 -23.10 112.12 -95.71
C VAL A 498 -22.69 113.59 -95.68
N ASP A 499 -21.66 113.95 -94.92
CA ASP A 499 -21.10 115.30 -94.85
C ASP A 499 -20.61 115.75 -96.24
N GLN A 500 -19.82 114.91 -96.92
CA GLN A 500 -19.40 115.14 -98.31
C GLN A 500 -20.56 115.17 -99.30
N GLY A 501 -21.62 114.38 -99.07
CA GLY A 501 -22.87 114.44 -99.82
C GLY A 501 -23.55 115.81 -99.68
N SER A 502 -23.66 116.32 -98.45
CA SER A 502 -24.22 117.65 -98.17
C SER A 502 -23.37 118.78 -98.76
N GLU A 503 -22.03 118.64 -98.77
CA GLU A 503 -21.13 119.59 -99.43
C GLU A 503 -21.26 119.53 -100.96
N ILE A 504 -21.45 118.35 -101.55
CA ILE A 504 -21.76 118.19 -102.98
C ILE A 504 -23.11 118.82 -103.32
N GLU A 505 -24.13 118.70 -102.45
CA GLU A 505 -25.41 119.38 -102.63
C GLU A 505 -25.29 120.90 -102.48
N ARG A 506 -24.51 121.39 -101.52
CA ARG A 506 -24.18 122.81 -101.34
C ARG A 506 -23.50 123.39 -102.58
N LEU A 507 -22.46 122.73 -103.09
CA LEU A 507 -21.75 123.12 -104.30
C LEU A 507 -22.63 123.04 -105.56
N ARG A 508 -23.52 122.03 -105.67
CA ARG A 508 -24.53 121.96 -106.74
C ARG A 508 -25.52 123.13 -106.69
N HIS A 509 -25.93 123.54 -105.50
CA HIS A 509 -26.81 124.70 -105.33
C HIS A 509 -26.08 126.01 -105.69
N GLU A 510 -24.83 126.20 -105.24
CA GLU A 510 -23.99 127.34 -105.64
C GLU A 510 -23.80 127.41 -107.17
N VAL A 511 -23.55 126.28 -107.84
CA VAL A 511 -23.46 126.21 -109.31
C VAL A 511 -24.79 126.57 -109.99
N SER A 512 -25.94 126.19 -109.41
CA SER A 512 -27.25 126.63 -109.91
C SER A 512 -27.45 128.14 -109.75
N VAL A 513 -27.14 128.69 -108.58
CA VAL A 513 -27.24 130.13 -108.30
C VAL A 513 -26.30 130.94 -109.19
N LEU A 514 -25.09 130.44 -109.50
CA LEU A 514 -24.17 131.07 -110.46
C LEU A 514 -24.71 131.03 -111.90
N LYS A 515 -25.36 129.92 -112.31
CA LYS A 515 -26.04 129.81 -113.60
C LYS A 515 -27.18 130.82 -113.73
N ASP A 516 -27.94 131.06 -112.66
CA ASP A 516 -29.04 132.02 -112.66
C ASP A 516 -28.53 133.48 -112.70
N HIS A 517 -27.45 133.81 -111.98
CA HIS A 517 -26.77 135.11 -112.13
C HIS A 517 -26.23 135.35 -113.56
N LEU A 518 -25.73 134.31 -114.23
CA LEU A 518 -25.30 134.40 -115.63
C LEU A 518 -26.47 134.69 -116.57
N ASN A 519 -27.62 134.04 -116.37
CA ASN A 519 -28.83 134.27 -117.16
C ASN A 519 -29.37 135.71 -116.99
N GLU A 520 -29.42 136.21 -115.75
CA GLU A 520 -29.83 137.59 -115.46
C GLU A 520 -28.86 138.63 -116.06
N SER A 521 -27.55 138.35 -116.05
CA SER A 521 -26.54 139.20 -116.70
C SER A 521 -26.73 139.23 -118.23
N MET A 522 -27.00 138.08 -118.84
CA MET A 522 -27.29 137.94 -120.28
C MET A 522 -28.62 138.60 -120.69
N ARG A 523 -29.57 138.75 -119.76
CA ARG A 523 -30.83 139.47 -120.00
C ARG A 523 -30.62 140.97 -120.13
N ARG A 524 -29.89 141.58 -119.19
CA ARG A 524 -29.64 143.03 -119.16
C ARG A 524 -28.90 143.53 -120.41
N LEU A 525 -27.99 142.72 -120.94
CA LEU A 525 -27.22 143.03 -122.15
C LEU A 525 -28.07 143.13 -123.45
N ARG A 526 -29.38 142.85 -123.40
CA ARG A 526 -30.28 142.86 -124.58
C ARG A 526 -31.20 144.08 -124.69
N GLU A 527 -31.19 144.99 -123.72
CA GLU A 527 -32.18 146.07 -123.63
C GLU A 527 -31.64 147.47 -124.02
N GLU A 528 -30.33 147.64 -124.30
CA GLU A 528 -29.67 148.96 -124.52
C GLU A 528 -29.32 149.33 -125.98
N SER A 529 -29.70 148.54 -127.01
CA SER A 529 -29.08 148.64 -128.36
C SER A 529 -29.97 149.10 -129.53
N THR A 530 -30.82 150.14 -129.38
CA THR A 530 -31.61 150.73 -130.49
C THR A 530 -31.83 152.25 -130.37
N ASP A 531 -31.17 153.08 -131.20
CA ASP A 531 -31.82 153.99 -132.19
C ASP A 531 -30.89 155.09 -132.77
N PHE A 532 -31.28 155.64 -133.93
CA PHE A 532 -30.52 156.56 -134.80
C PHE A 532 -30.86 158.06 -134.62
N ASN A 533 -29.96 158.96 -135.04
CA ASN A 533 -30.27 160.39 -135.32
C ASN A 533 -29.32 161.04 -136.36
N LEU A 534 -29.82 162.05 -137.08
CA LEU A 534 -29.06 162.92 -138.01
C LEU A 534 -29.52 164.40 -137.84
N ASP A 535 -28.60 165.37 -137.80
CA ASP A 535 -28.92 166.76 -137.47
C ASP A 535 -29.46 167.60 -138.66
N LYS A 536 -30.64 168.18 -138.42
CA LYS A 536 -31.39 169.07 -139.30
C LYS A 536 -30.62 170.34 -139.71
N ARG A 537 -29.69 170.84 -138.89
CA ARG A 537 -28.90 172.07 -139.20
C ARG A 537 -28.00 171.93 -140.43
N VAL A 538 -27.42 170.75 -140.64
CA VAL A 538 -26.48 170.49 -141.76
C VAL A 538 -27.21 170.63 -143.10
N ILE A 539 -28.44 170.12 -143.17
CA ILE A 539 -29.29 170.09 -144.37
C ILE A 539 -29.66 171.52 -144.82
N THR A 540 -29.96 172.43 -143.87
CA THR A 540 -30.39 173.80 -144.21
C THR A 540 -29.28 174.61 -144.90
N ASN A 541 -28.04 174.54 -144.41
CA ASN A 541 -26.91 175.27 -145.01
C ASN A 541 -26.59 174.78 -146.43
N LEU A 542 -26.69 173.46 -146.69
CA LEU A 542 -26.48 172.86 -148.01
C LEU A 542 -27.45 173.42 -149.06
N ILE A 543 -28.74 173.57 -148.71
CA ILE A 543 -29.76 174.08 -149.63
C ILE A 543 -29.56 175.58 -149.92
N VAL A 544 -29.20 176.38 -148.92
CA VAL A 544 -28.94 177.83 -149.11
C VAL A 544 -27.73 178.04 -150.03
N GLY A 545 -26.65 177.27 -149.85
CA GLY A 545 -25.48 177.31 -150.74
C GLY A 545 -25.81 176.96 -152.19
N PHE A 546 -26.70 175.99 -152.42
CA PHE A 546 -27.09 175.56 -153.78
C PHE A 546 -27.87 176.62 -154.58
N LEU A 547 -28.61 177.51 -153.90
CA LEU A 547 -29.41 178.57 -154.53
C LEU A 547 -28.62 179.87 -154.81
N ALA A 548 -27.52 180.12 -154.08
CA ALA A 548 -26.77 181.36 -154.18
C ALA A 548 -25.83 181.48 -155.39
N LEU A 549 -25.43 180.36 -156.02
CA LEU A 549 -24.50 180.36 -157.15
C LEU A 549 -25.23 180.40 -158.51
N GLN A 550 -24.71 181.21 -159.43
CA GLN A 550 -25.26 181.39 -160.77
C GLN A 550 -24.95 180.20 -161.70
N HIS A 551 -25.72 180.10 -162.79
CA HIS A 551 -25.83 178.88 -163.58
C HIS A 551 -24.65 178.70 -164.54
N GLY A 552 -23.69 177.85 -164.16
CA GLY A 552 -22.57 177.45 -165.02
C GLY A 552 -21.32 176.93 -164.29
N ASP A 553 -21.14 177.23 -163.00
CA ASP A 553 -19.95 176.80 -162.23
C ASP A 553 -20.01 175.31 -161.86
N SER A 554 -18.87 174.60 -162.07
CA SER A 554 -18.68 173.19 -161.75
C SER A 554 -18.93 172.87 -160.27
N LYS A 555 -18.70 173.83 -159.37
CA LYS A 555 -18.91 173.66 -157.91
C LYS A 555 -20.35 173.32 -157.56
N ARG A 556 -21.33 173.67 -158.41
CA ARG A 556 -22.74 173.36 -158.16
C ARG A 556 -23.04 171.86 -158.29
N TYR A 557 -22.25 171.12 -159.06
CA TYR A 557 -22.31 169.66 -159.15
C TYR A 557 -21.72 168.99 -157.90
N GLU A 558 -20.59 169.49 -157.40
CA GLU A 558 -19.94 168.97 -156.19
C GLU A 558 -20.86 169.07 -154.96
N VAL A 559 -21.52 170.21 -154.76
CA VAL A 559 -22.52 170.37 -153.68
C VAL A 559 -23.66 169.37 -153.83
N LEU A 560 -24.19 169.18 -155.05
CA LEU A 560 -25.26 168.23 -155.35
C LEU A 560 -24.86 166.78 -155.03
N GLN A 561 -23.63 166.40 -155.36
CA GLN A 561 -23.09 165.06 -155.10
C GLN A 561 -22.76 164.83 -153.62
N LEU A 562 -22.39 165.90 -152.88
CA LEU A 562 -22.30 165.86 -151.43
C LEU A 562 -23.68 165.65 -150.77
N MET A 563 -24.73 166.30 -151.30
CA MET A 563 -26.10 166.09 -150.82
C MET A 563 -26.56 164.64 -151.04
N SER A 564 -26.34 164.04 -152.22
CA SER A 564 -26.80 162.67 -152.48
C SER A 564 -26.11 161.63 -151.61
N SER A 565 -24.83 161.82 -151.28
CA SER A 565 -24.07 160.95 -150.38
C SER A 565 -24.55 161.04 -148.92
N ILE A 566 -24.72 162.25 -148.39
CA ILE A 566 -25.08 162.45 -146.96
C ILE A 566 -26.54 162.09 -146.68
N LEU A 567 -27.45 162.34 -147.63
CA LEU A 567 -28.89 162.05 -147.50
C LEU A 567 -29.31 160.71 -148.14
N GLN A 568 -28.36 159.91 -148.64
CA GLN A 568 -28.60 158.59 -149.25
C GLN A 568 -29.71 158.60 -150.32
N PHE A 569 -29.69 159.56 -151.24
CA PHE A 569 -30.69 159.66 -152.32
C PHE A 569 -30.69 158.40 -153.20
N SER A 570 -31.87 157.81 -153.46
CA SER A 570 -32.00 156.64 -154.34
C SER A 570 -31.77 157.01 -155.82
N GLU A 571 -31.46 156.02 -156.66
CA GLU A 571 -31.09 156.24 -158.08
C GLU A 571 -32.14 157.05 -158.86
N GLU A 572 -33.44 156.79 -158.66
CA GLU A 572 -34.53 157.57 -159.30
C GLU A 572 -34.52 159.06 -158.92
N GLN A 573 -34.10 159.39 -157.70
CA GLN A 573 -33.99 160.77 -157.24
C GLN A 573 -32.75 161.43 -157.86
N GLN A 574 -31.63 160.68 -157.97
CA GLN A 574 -30.41 161.15 -158.62
C GLN A 574 -30.60 161.42 -160.13
N GLU A 575 -31.42 160.62 -160.83
CA GLU A 575 -31.77 160.87 -162.24
C GLU A 575 -32.56 162.19 -162.41
N LYS A 576 -33.46 162.53 -161.48
CA LYS A 576 -34.27 163.76 -161.53
C LYS A 576 -33.49 165.05 -161.27
N VAL A 577 -32.45 165.02 -160.43
CA VAL A 577 -31.48 166.15 -160.32
C VAL A 577 -30.36 166.08 -161.38
N GLY A 578 -30.41 165.10 -162.28
CA GLY A 578 -29.62 165.04 -163.51
C GLY A 578 -28.17 164.55 -163.34
N LEU A 579 -27.82 163.97 -162.19
CA LEU A 579 -26.43 163.74 -161.79
C LEU A 579 -25.71 162.66 -162.63
N ILE A 580 -26.43 161.62 -163.08
CA ILE A 580 -25.85 160.44 -163.75
C ILE A 580 -26.72 160.01 -164.94
N ARG A 581 -26.10 159.56 -166.04
CA ARG A 581 -26.76 158.92 -167.20
C ARG A 581 -26.18 157.53 -167.49
N LYS A 582 -27.08 156.59 -167.80
CA LYS A 582 -26.90 155.14 -168.08
C LYS A 582 -25.59 154.70 -168.75
N ALA A 583 -24.90 153.75 -168.11
CA ALA A 583 -24.20 152.60 -168.73
C ALA A 583 -23.98 151.50 -167.68
N GLY A 584 -24.20 150.21 -168.00
CA GLY A 584 -24.09 149.10 -167.04
C GLY A 584 -22.86 148.20 -167.25
N ARG A 585 -22.85 146.99 -166.63
CA ARG A 585 -22.18 145.70 -167.06
C ARG A 585 -21.44 144.90 -165.95
N ARG A 586 -22.12 143.86 -165.44
CA ARG A 586 -21.65 142.46 -165.17
C ARG A 586 -20.42 142.12 -164.27
N VAL A 587 -20.62 141.01 -163.53
CA VAL A 587 -19.76 139.79 -163.36
C VAL A 587 -18.82 139.66 -162.11
N PRO A 588 -18.57 138.43 -161.58
CA PRO A 588 -18.07 138.15 -160.22
C PRO A 588 -16.87 137.14 -160.15
N VAL A 589 -16.71 136.42 -159.00
CA VAL A 589 -16.08 135.07 -158.77
C VAL A 589 -14.73 134.99 -157.99
N GLN A 590 -14.68 134.03 -157.03
CA GLN A 590 -13.55 133.19 -156.52
C GLN A 590 -12.66 133.52 -155.27
N SER A 591 -12.32 132.39 -154.59
CA SER A 591 -11.05 132.03 -153.90
C SER A 591 -10.73 132.45 -152.44
N SER A 592 -10.72 131.45 -151.53
CA SER A 592 -9.61 130.97 -150.65
C SER A 592 -8.74 131.94 -149.79
N PRO A 593 -7.80 131.48 -148.94
CA PRO A 593 -7.65 130.26 -148.09
C PRO A 593 -7.41 130.61 -146.58
N GLY A 594 -7.03 129.64 -145.71
CA GLY A 594 -6.36 129.99 -144.43
C GLY A 594 -6.35 128.94 -143.29
N THR A 595 -5.26 128.17 -143.16
CA THR A 595 -4.77 127.48 -141.93
C THR A 595 -3.48 128.21 -141.44
N PRO A 596 -2.73 127.87 -140.34
CA PRO A 596 -2.44 126.52 -139.81
C PRO A 596 -2.15 126.32 -138.28
N ALA A 597 -1.94 125.04 -137.89
CA ALA A 597 -0.91 124.50 -136.95
C ALA A 597 -0.88 124.89 -135.44
N SER A 598 -0.32 124.10 -134.49
CA SER A 598 0.10 122.67 -134.33
C SER A 598 0.70 122.52 -132.89
N GLU A 599 0.84 121.38 -132.20
CA GLU A 599 0.42 119.96 -132.35
C GLU A 599 -0.06 119.48 -130.94
N SER A 600 0.10 118.30 -130.30
CA SER A 600 0.62 116.91 -130.52
C SER A 600 -0.12 116.01 -129.49
N SER A 601 -0.67 114.81 -129.73
CA SER A 601 -0.10 113.50 -130.15
C SER A 601 0.88 112.85 -129.13
N THR A 602 0.90 111.52 -128.84
CA THR A 602 0.12 110.29 -129.18
C THR A 602 0.60 109.11 -128.28
N ALA A 603 -0.01 107.92 -128.09
CA ALA A 603 -1.41 107.42 -128.08
C ALA A 603 -1.44 105.88 -127.78
N ASN A 604 -2.63 105.29 -127.53
CA ASN A 604 -3.00 103.85 -127.56
C ASN A 604 -2.50 102.87 -126.46
N GLY A 605 -3.26 101.78 -126.23
CA GLY A 605 -2.80 100.56 -125.50
C GLY A 605 -3.92 99.71 -124.85
N ASP A 606 -4.08 98.45 -125.27
CA ASP A 606 -5.03 97.45 -124.70
C ASP A 606 -4.47 96.68 -123.49
N THR A 607 -5.34 96.22 -122.58
CA THR A 607 -5.55 94.78 -122.26
C THR A 607 -6.61 94.55 -121.16
N LYS A 608 -7.22 93.35 -121.13
CA LYS A 608 -8.19 92.90 -120.11
C LYS A 608 -7.83 91.51 -119.58
N GLU A 609 -7.55 91.39 -118.29
CA GLU A 609 -7.71 90.13 -117.50
C GLU A 609 -8.21 90.53 -116.10
N SER A 610 -9.53 90.65 -115.91
CA SER A 610 -10.45 89.59 -115.49
C SER A 610 -10.25 89.12 -114.03
N PHE A 611 -11.03 89.74 -113.13
CA PHE A 611 -11.14 89.40 -111.70
C PHE A 611 -11.59 87.95 -111.45
N SER A 612 -12.15 87.26 -112.46
CA SER A 612 -12.62 85.87 -112.39
C SER A 612 -11.53 84.91 -111.93
N ASP A 613 -10.34 85.01 -112.51
CA ASP A 613 -9.31 83.97 -112.38
C ASP A 613 -8.62 84.06 -111.02
N GLN A 614 -8.48 85.27 -110.47
CA GLN A 614 -8.06 85.46 -109.09
C GLN A 614 -9.08 84.85 -108.12
N TRP A 615 -10.39 85.02 -108.37
CA TRP A 615 -11.45 84.44 -107.53
C TRP A 615 -11.53 82.91 -107.63
N ILE A 616 -11.39 82.36 -108.84
CA ILE A 616 -11.30 80.90 -109.08
C ILE A 616 -10.06 80.31 -108.38
N SER A 617 -8.90 80.99 -108.47
CA SER A 617 -7.68 80.56 -107.77
C SER A 617 -7.82 80.58 -106.26
N TYR A 618 -8.57 81.54 -105.70
CA TYR A 618 -8.88 81.62 -104.28
C TYR A 618 -9.77 80.45 -103.84
N LEU A 619 -10.85 80.16 -104.58
CA LEU A 619 -11.77 79.05 -104.29
C LEU A 619 -11.09 77.67 -104.40
N LEU A 620 -10.19 77.45 -105.37
CA LEU A 620 -9.35 76.23 -105.41
C LEU A 620 -8.41 76.13 -104.20
N ARG A 621 -7.83 77.25 -103.75
CA ARG A 621 -6.87 77.31 -102.64
C ARG A 621 -7.50 77.16 -101.26
N GLU A 622 -8.78 77.51 -101.13
CA GLU A 622 -9.55 77.35 -99.89
C GLU A 622 -10.19 75.95 -99.81
N SER A 623 -10.79 75.46 -100.90
CA SER A 623 -11.40 74.12 -100.95
C SER A 623 -10.40 72.95 -100.86
N SER A 624 -9.15 73.15 -101.31
CA SER A 624 -8.08 72.16 -101.11
C SER A 624 -7.56 72.08 -99.67
N LYS A 625 -7.86 73.08 -98.82
CA LYS A 625 -7.31 73.18 -97.47
C LYS A 625 -8.15 72.50 -96.38
N THR A 626 -9.30 71.93 -96.74
CA THR A 626 -10.25 71.32 -95.79
C THR A 626 -10.22 69.78 -95.76
N ARG A 627 -9.31 69.13 -96.51
CA ARG A 627 -9.20 67.66 -96.57
C ARG A 627 -7.99 67.05 -95.86
N THR A 628 -7.12 67.85 -95.24
CA THR A 628 -5.81 67.39 -94.70
C THR A 628 -5.50 67.87 -93.28
N SER A 629 -6.50 67.88 -92.40
CA SER A 629 -6.29 68.04 -90.94
C SER A 629 -7.36 67.30 -90.11
N ALA A 630 -7.66 66.05 -90.48
CA ALA A 630 -8.63 65.18 -89.80
C ALA A 630 -8.09 63.73 -89.71
N SER A 631 -6.83 63.57 -89.32
CA SER A 631 -6.22 62.26 -89.06
C SER A 631 -4.94 62.35 -88.20
N GLN A 632 -5.12 62.71 -86.93
CA GLN A 632 -4.45 62.14 -85.75
C GLN A 632 -5.07 62.74 -84.48
#